data_AF-A0A6N6W9R4-F1
#
_entry.id   AF-A0A6N6W9R4-F1
#
_cell.length_a   1.000
_cell.length_b   1.000
_cell.length_c   1.000
_cell.angle_alpha   90.00
_cell.angle_beta   90.00
_cell.angle_gamma   90.00
#
_symmetry.space_group_name_H-M   'P 1'
#
loop_
_entity.id
_entity.type
_entity.pdbx_description
1 polymer ?
#
loop_
_entity_poly.entity_id
_entity_poly.type
_entity_poly.pdbx_seq_one_letter_code
_entity_poly.pdbx_strand_id
1 'polypeptide(L)' 'MTTRNTLSLEAIALERIAVAAREVQAASAVLEKRFGGAPRAQPSTLELARFAAAMQELLSAREEFDRLMANSPPQ' A
#
# COMPACT_ATOMS: atom_id res chain seq x y z
N MET A 1 -6.19 -23.01 21.51
CA MET A 1 -5.09 -22.98 20.51
C MET A 1 -5.36 -21.89 19.44
N THR A 2 -5.63 -20.64 19.83
CA THR A 2 -6.11 -19.61 18.88
C THR A 2 -5.16 -18.42 18.72
N THR A 3 -4.44 -18.03 19.77
CA THR A 3 -3.59 -16.82 19.81
C THR A 3 -2.38 -16.86 18.87
N ARG A 4 -1.83 -18.05 18.59
CA ARG A 4 -0.63 -18.18 17.75
C ARG A 4 -0.95 -18.05 16.24
N ASN A 5 -2.21 -18.25 15.84
CA ASN A 5 -2.65 -18.17 14.46
C ASN A 5 -3.03 -16.72 14.07
N THR A 6 -3.66 -15.97 14.97
CA THR A 6 -4.04 -14.56 14.75
C THR A 6 -2.82 -13.64 14.60
N LEU A 7 -1.79 -13.82 15.44
CA LEU A 7 -0.51 -13.09 15.30
C LEU A 7 0.16 -13.32 13.93
N SER A 8 -0.03 -14.51 13.34
CA SER A 8 0.48 -14.81 12.01
C SER A 8 -0.30 -14.08 10.92
N LEU A 9 -1.62 -13.92 11.07
CA LEU A 9 -2.46 -13.20 10.11
C LEU A 9 -2.23 -11.69 10.18
N GLU A 10 -2.07 -11.13 11.38
CA GLU A 10 -1.70 -9.73 11.58
C GLU A 10 -0.34 -9.41 10.94
N ALA A 11 0.67 -10.28 11.14
CA ALA A 11 1.99 -10.12 10.54
C ALA A 11 1.93 -10.15 9.00
N ILE A 12 1.16 -11.06 8.41
CA ILE A 12 0.96 -11.14 6.96
C ILE A 12 0.25 -9.88 6.44
N ALA A 13 -0.76 -9.39 7.15
CA ALA A 13 -1.47 -8.18 6.77
C ALA A 13 -0.56 -6.93 6.86
N LEU A 14 0.29 -6.85 7.89
CA LEU A 14 1.31 -5.80 8.01
C LEU A 14 2.35 -5.87 6.90
N GLU A 15 2.81 -7.07 6.54
CA GLU A 15 3.73 -7.27 5.42
C GLU A 15 3.12 -6.76 4.10
N ARG A 16 1.84 -7.07 3.86
CA ARG A 16 1.11 -6.58 2.69
C ARG A 16 0.99 -5.07 2.65
N ILE A 17 0.69 -4.42 3.79
CA ILE A 17 0.71 -2.95 3.90
C ILE A 17 2.10 -2.42 3.54
N ALA A 18 3.17 -3.02 4.08
CA ALA A 18 4.53 -2.58 3.82
C ALA A 18 4.92 -2.73 2.34
N VAL A 19 4.49 -3.81 1.67
CA VAL A 19 4.69 -4.00 0.23
C VAL A 19 3.95 -2.92 -0.56
N ALA A 20 2.66 -2.71 -0.28
CA ALA A 20 1.86 -1.72 -1.01
C ALA A 20 2.40 -0.30 -0.82
N ALA A 21 2.87 0.05 0.38
CA ALA A 21 3.49 1.34 0.66
C ALA A 21 4.79 1.55 -0.15
N ARG A 22 5.60 0.50 -0.33
CA ARG A 22 6.79 0.55 -1.19
C ARG A 22 6.42 0.79 -2.64
N GLU A 23 5.36 0.15 -3.15
CA GLU A 23 4.89 0.36 -4.53
C GLU A 23 4.37 1.79 -4.75
N VAL A 24 3.64 2.35 -3.77
CA VAL A 24 3.22 3.77 -3.79
C VAL A 24 4.45 4.69 -3.85
N GLN A 25 5.44 4.44 -3.00
CA GLN A 25 6.66 5.25 -2.95
C GLN A 25 7.45 5.16 -4.27
N ALA A 26 7.57 3.96 -4.85
CA ALA A 26 8.22 3.77 -6.15
C ALA A 26 7.48 4.49 -7.28
N ALA A 27 6.14 4.40 -7.31
CA ALA A 27 5.33 5.10 -8.30
C ALA A 27 5.42 6.63 -8.13
N SER A 28 5.44 7.14 -6.90
CA SER A 28 5.64 8.57 -6.61
C SER A 28 6.99 9.05 -7.11
N ALA A 29 8.08 8.31 -6.84
CA ALA A 29 9.42 8.68 -7.27
C ALA A 29 9.54 8.79 -8.81
N VAL A 30 8.82 7.92 -9.54
CA VAL A 30 8.73 8.00 -11.02
C VAL A 30 8.04 9.29 -11.47
N LEU A 31 6.92 9.65 -10.82
CA LEU A 31 6.22 10.90 -11.10
C LEU A 31 7.09 12.11 -10.77
N GLU A 32 7.71 12.15 -9.60
CA GLU A 32 8.60 13.23 -9.15
C GLU A 32 9.77 13.45 -10.11
N LYS A 33 10.42 12.37 -10.56
CA LYS A 33 11.50 12.45 -11.56
C LYS A 33 11.01 13.03 -12.89
N ARG A 34 9.79 12.68 -13.31
CA ARG A 34 9.20 13.17 -14.56
C ARG A 34 8.88 14.66 -14.47
N PHE A 35 8.29 15.11 -13.36
CA PHE A 35 8.00 16.52 -13.11
C PHE A 35 9.26 17.37 -12.88
N GLY A 36 10.29 16.80 -12.24
CA GLY A 36 11.55 17.50 -11.94
C GLY A 36 12.52 17.63 -13.12
N GLY A 37 12.44 16.74 -14.12
CA GLY A 37 13.36 16.71 -15.26
C GLY A 37 13.01 17.68 -16.40
N ALA A 38 11.75 18.08 -16.54
CA ALA A 38 11.31 19.12 -17.46
C ALA A 38 9.92 19.64 -17.04
N PRO A 39 9.73 20.96 -16.82
CA PRO A 39 8.44 21.53 -16.37
C PRO A 39 7.24 21.28 -17.29
N ARG A 40 7.45 20.69 -18.47
CA ARG A 40 6.43 20.40 -19.49
C ARG A 40 6.29 18.92 -19.84
N ALA A 41 7.06 18.02 -19.22
CA ALA A 41 6.90 16.59 -19.45
C ALA A 41 5.73 16.08 -18.58
N GLN A 42 4.53 16.13 -19.14
CA GLN A 42 3.34 15.60 -18.50
C GLN A 42 3.54 14.09 -18.24
N PRO A 43 3.26 13.58 -17.03
CA PRO A 43 3.30 12.14 -16.81
C PRO A 43 2.32 11.46 -17.75
N SER A 44 2.72 10.32 -18.28
CA SER A 44 1.83 9.51 -19.10
C SER A 44 0.63 9.07 -18.26
N THR A 45 -0.53 8.94 -18.91
CA THR A 45 -1.74 8.36 -18.30
C THR A 45 -1.45 7.03 -17.60
N LEU A 46 -0.48 6.26 -18.11
CA LEU A 46 -0.01 5.01 -17.53
C LEU A 46 0.69 5.18 -16.17
N GLU A 47 1.59 6.17 -16.04
CA GLU A 47 2.28 6.45 -14.77
C GLU A 47 1.28 6.90 -13.68
N LEU A 48 0.30 7.73 -14.06
CA LEU A 48 -0.77 8.15 -13.15
C LEU A 48 -1.69 6.98 -12.76
N ALA A 49 -2.08 6.14 -13.72
CA ALA A 49 -2.89 4.95 -13.45
C ALA A 49 -2.17 3.97 -12.52
N ARG A 50 -0.85 3.79 -12.69
CA ARG A 50 -0.03 2.95 -11.81
C ARG A 50 0.02 3.50 -10.38
N PHE A 51 0.19 4.81 -10.23
CA PHE A 51 0.16 5.44 -8.91
C PHE A 51 -1.20 5.28 -8.23
N ALA A 52 -2.30 5.53 -8.96
CA ALA A 52 -3.65 5.35 -8.43
C ALA A 52 -3.92 3.88 -8.02
N ALA A 53 -3.48 2.91 -8.82
CA ALA A 53 -3.60 1.49 -8.49
C ALA A 53 -2.81 1.13 -7.22
N ALA A 54 -1.58 1.62 -7.08
CA ALA A 54 -0.77 1.38 -5.88
C ALA A 54 -1.41 1.98 -4.62
N MET A 55 -1.98 3.19 -4.72
CA MET A 55 -2.72 3.83 -3.62
C MET A 55 -3.96 3.03 -3.22
N GLN A 56 -4.70 2.50 -4.20
CA GLN A 56 -5.86 1.66 -3.94
C GLN A 56 -5.47 0.35 -3.24
N GLU A 57 -4.37 -0.28 -3.66
CA GLU A 57 -3.87 -1.51 -3.02
C GLU A 57 -3.44 -1.26 -1.57
N LEU A 58 -2.78 -0.12 -1.30
CA LEU A 58 -2.41 0.28 0.05
C LEU A 58 -3.66 0.48 0.95
N LEU A 59 -4.70 1.12 0.42
CA LEU A 59 -5.96 1.29 1.13
C LEU A 59 -6.61 -0.08 1.44
N SER A 60 -6.71 -0.95 0.43
CA SER A 60 -7.29 -2.28 0.59
C SER A 60 -6.54 -3.12 1.64
N ALA A 61 -5.21 -3.10 1.61
CA ALA A 61 -4.38 -3.80 2.59
C ALA A 61 -4.58 -3.26 4.01
N ARG A 62 -4.74 -1.92 4.14
CA ARG A 62 -5.02 -1.29 5.43
C ARG A 62 -6.39 -1.66 5.98
N GLU A 63 -7.43 -1.63 5.15
CA GLU A 63 -8.78 -2.02 5.56
C GLU A 63 -8.85 -3.49 6.01
N GLU A 64 -8.10 -4.37 5.34
CA GLU A 64 -8.02 -5.77 5.73
C GLU A 64 -7.36 -5.95 7.09
N PHE A 65 -6.25 -5.25 7.34
CA PHE A 65 -5.63 -5.21 8.67
C PHE A 65 -6.58 -4.67 9.73
N ASP A 66 -7.26 -3.55 9.46
CA ASP A 66 -8.19 -2.94 10.41
C ASP A 66 -9.36 -3.91 10.73
N ARG A 67 -9.86 -4.67 9.74
CA ARG A 67 -10.84 -5.76 9.96
C ARG A 67 -10.29 -6.89 10.84
N LEU A 68 -9.02 -7.26 10.70
CA LEU A 68 -8.39 -8.28 11.55
C LEU A 68 -8.25 -7.78 12.99
N MET A 69 -7.87 -6.52 13.18
CA MET A 69 -7.76 -5.91 14.51
C MET A 69 -9.11 -5.76 15.20
N ALA A 70 -10.17 -5.37 14.46
CA ALA A 70 -11.52 -5.24 15.00
C ALA A 70 -12.14 -6.58 15.44
N ASN A 71 -11.74 -7.68 14.80
CA ASN A 71 -12.21 -9.04 15.11
C ASN A 71 -11.30 -9.79 16.10
N SER A 72 -10.21 -9.17 16.54
CA SER A 72 -9.32 -9.77 17.53
C SER A 72 -9.91 -9.56 18.93
N PRO A 73 -10.00 -10.61 19.78
CA PRO A 73 -10.55 -10.49 21.12
C PRO A 73 -9.73 -9.47 21.94
N PRO A 74 -10.35 -8.73 22.88
CA PRO A 74 -9.61 -7.85 23.77
C PRO A 74 -8.54 -8.65 24.51
N GLN A 75 -7.31 -8.16 24.44
CA GLN A 75 -6.12 -8.74 25.09
C GLN A 75 -6.21 -8.54 26.61
#